data_AF-A0A1E1L8Z2-F1
#
_entry.id   AF-A0A1E1L8Z2-F1
#
_cell.length_a   1.000
_cell.length_b   1.000
_cell.length_c   1.000
_cell.angle_alpha   90.00
_cell.angle_beta   90.00
_cell.angle_gamma   90.00
#
_symmetry.space_group_name_H-M   'P 1'
#
loop_
_entity.id
_entity.type
_entity.pdbx_description
1 polymer ?
#
loop_
_entity_poly.entity_id
_entity_poly.type
_entity_poly.pdbx_seq_one_letter_code
_entity_poly.pdbx_strand_id
1 'polypeptide(L)'
;MVHDNDTLHDLERWAERKVLWVENLSQLQVFLELRGIMEGHSYSWHSINELIQARFDEGSLECSPVDGDILFKWNNLCDEKRTWEKKGRLSVNDAGFNMDCLINLMILPVQAGLGSEVRCLVSRNIDKPNVSTVDLWVGPRDSESPRYQASSWFMTDGDTPASESEDSEYVDDEVETDDEGVKHLDVGVGDIHAGESDKALDEDKAMRSGYESLSEIGSDEEESEYFGDSSFESEVEIDDEDVGGPVEKILDIDDDDISDFLL
;
A
#
# COMPACT_ATOMS: atom_id res chain seq x y z
N MET A 1 19.56 2.61 -30.72
CA MET A 1 18.42 1.91 -30.09
C MET A 1 18.92 0.64 -29.42
N VAL A 2 19.72 0.76 -28.35
CA VAL A 2 20.21 -0.37 -27.53
C VAL A 2 19.96 -0.10 -26.03
N HIS A 3 19.40 1.06 -25.68
CA HIS A 3 19.29 1.49 -24.28
C HIS A 3 18.02 1.00 -23.56
N ASP A 4 16.97 0.61 -24.28
CA ASP A 4 15.66 0.35 -23.65
C ASP A 4 15.57 -1.02 -22.95
N ASN A 5 16.24 -2.05 -23.49
CA ASN A 5 16.20 -3.40 -22.90
C ASN A 5 17.04 -3.51 -21.62
N ASP A 6 18.21 -2.86 -21.57
CA ASP A 6 19.07 -2.89 -20.37
C ASP A 6 18.39 -2.18 -19.19
N THR A 7 17.64 -1.10 -19.46
CA THR A 7 16.86 -0.39 -18.43
C THR A 7 15.68 -1.18 -17.92
N LEU A 8 15.02 -1.97 -18.79
CA LEU A 8 13.88 -2.80 -18.39
C LEU A 8 14.34 -3.95 -17.49
N HIS A 9 15.41 -4.66 -17.86
CA HIS A 9 15.97 -5.73 -17.04
C HIS A 9 16.53 -5.24 -15.70
N ASP A 10 17.08 -4.03 -15.64
CA ASP A 10 17.49 -3.43 -14.36
C ASP A 10 16.27 -3.13 -13.46
N LEU A 11 15.14 -2.72 -14.04
CA LEU A 11 13.91 -2.45 -13.30
C LEU A 11 13.24 -3.73 -12.77
N GLU A 12 13.19 -4.79 -13.58
CA GLU A 12 12.71 -6.11 -13.15
C GLU A 12 13.52 -6.62 -11.96
N ARG A 13 14.85 -6.61 -12.05
CA ARG A 13 15.74 -7.00 -10.93
C ARG A 13 15.59 -6.12 -9.70
N TRP A 14 15.25 -4.86 -9.89
CA TRP A 14 14.96 -3.98 -8.76
C TRP A 14 13.65 -4.38 -8.08
N ALA A 15 12.60 -4.70 -8.84
CA ALA A 15 11.33 -5.16 -8.29
C ALA A 15 11.49 -6.49 -7.53
N GLU A 16 12.23 -7.45 -8.09
CA GLU A 16 12.58 -8.71 -7.41
C GLU A 16 13.29 -8.46 -6.07
N ARG A 17 14.27 -7.55 -6.04
CA ARG A 17 14.96 -7.15 -4.81
C ARG A 17 14.02 -6.49 -3.80
N LYS A 18 13.01 -5.75 -4.26
CA LYS A 18 12.01 -5.15 -3.36
C LYS A 18 11.10 -6.19 -2.75
N VAL A 19 10.67 -7.20 -3.50
CA VAL A 19 9.90 -8.34 -2.96
C VAL A 19 10.71 -9.04 -1.87
N LEU A 20 11.94 -9.46 -2.18
CA LEU A 20 12.83 -10.12 -1.22
C LEU A 20 13.11 -9.25 0.00
N TRP A 21 13.27 -7.94 -0.17
CA TRP A 21 13.43 -7.03 0.95
C TRP A 21 12.22 -7.05 1.87
N VAL A 22 10.99 -6.94 1.34
CA VAL A 22 9.76 -6.99 2.14
C VAL A 22 9.59 -8.34 2.83
N GLU A 23 9.84 -9.46 2.14
CA GLU A 23 9.74 -10.81 2.71
C GLU A 23 10.71 -11.05 3.88
N ASN A 24 11.81 -10.31 3.93
CA ASN A 24 12.79 -10.37 5.02
C ASN A 24 12.47 -9.42 6.20
N LEU A 25 11.43 -8.59 6.10
CA LEU A 25 10.99 -7.73 7.20
C LEU A 25 10.20 -8.52 8.24
N SER A 26 10.33 -8.12 9.50
CA SER A 26 9.39 -8.56 10.54
C SER A 26 8.00 -7.95 10.32
N GLN A 27 6.96 -8.58 10.88
CA GLN A 27 5.58 -8.07 10.80
C GLN A 27 5.45 -6.62 11.29
N LEU A 28 6.18 -6.25 12.34
CA LEU A 28 6.19 -4.87 12.85
C LEU A 28 6.83 -3.90 11.86
N GLN A 29 7.94 -4.29 11.21
CA GLN A 29 8.58 -3.46 10.20
C GLN A 29 7.69 -3.27 8.97
N VAL A 30 7.04 -4.34 8.49
CA VAL A 30 6.05 -4.25 7.40
C VAL A 30 4.95 -3.24 7.76
N PHE A 31 4.40 -3.34 8.97
CA PHE A 31 3.38 -2.41 9.42
C PHE A 31 3.87 -0.96 9.49
N LEU A 32 5.08 -0.71 9.99
CA LEU A 32 5.64 0.64 10.09
C LEU A 32 5.90 1.26 8.71
N GLU A 33 6.48 0.50 7.78
CA GLU A 33 6.70 0.94 6.40
C GLU A 33 5.38 1.25 5.70
N LEU A 34 4.42 0.32 5.79
CA LEU A 34 3.10 0.50 5.20
C LEU A 34 2.37 1.70 5.78
N ARG A 35 2.44 1.89 7.10
CA ARG A 35 1.90 3.07 7.78
C ARG A 35 2.50 4.36 7.23
N GLY A 36 3.82 4.44 7.09
CA GLY A 36 4.48 5.64 6.54
C GLY A 36 4.01 5.96 5.11
N ILE A 37 3.82 4.93 4.28
CA ILE A 37 3.27 5.08 2.93
C ILE A 37 1.81 5.56 2.96
N MET A 38 0.99 4.99 3.84
CA MET A 38 -0.42 5.34 4.00
C MET A 38 -0.60 6.75 4.59
N GLU A 39 0.35 7.24 5.40
CA GLU A 39 0.43 8.61 5.90
C GLU A 39 1.03 9.59 4.87
N GLY A 40 1.55 9.09 3.74
CA GLY A 40 2.06 9.90 2.63
C GLY A 40 3.50 10.39 2.79
N HIS A 41 4.36 9.68 3.53
CA HIS A 41 5.72 10.15 3.81
C HIS A 41 6.70 9.87 2.66
N SER A 42 6.61 8.70 2.02
CA SER A 42 7.62 8.18 1.08
C SER A 42 7.05 7.69 -0.25
N TYR A 43 5.76 7.88 -0.49
CA TYR A 43 5.07 7.31 -1.66
C TYR A 43 4.22 8.36 -2.37
N SER A 44 4.43 8.52 -3.67
CA SER A 44 3.72 9.49 -4.51
C SER A 44 2.45 8.88 -5.11
N TRP A 45 1.42 8.69 -4.28
CA TRP A 45 0.15 8.10 -4.67
C TRP A 45 -0.46 8.72 -5.93
N HIS A 46 -0.52 10.05 -6.00
CA HIS A 46 -1.16 10.78 -7.11
C HIS A 46 -0.33 10.71 -8.37
N SER A 47 0.97 11.00 -8.27
CA SER A 47 1.88 10.92 -9.41
C SER A 47 1.89 9.51 -10.03
N ILE A 48 1.89 8.46 -9.20
CA ILE A 48 1.81 7.07 -9.68
C ILE A 48 0.44 6.82 -10.31
N ASN A 49 -0.66 7.24 -9.68
CA ASN A 49 -2.01 7.05 -10.21
C ASN A 49 -2.19 7.70 -11.59
N GLU A 50 -1.71 8.93 -11.77
CA GLU A 50 -1.75 9.65 -13.05
C GLU A 50 -0.99 8.89 -14.14
N LEU A 51 0.18 8.34 -13.81
CA LEU A 51 0.98 7.59 -14.77
C LEU A 51 0.35 6.23 -15.13
N ILE A 52 -0.24 5.52 -14.16
CA ILE A 52 -0.98 4.28 -14.44
C ILE A 52 -2.23 4.58 -15.28
N GLN A 53 -2.93 5.67 -14.99
CA GLN A 53 -4.06 6.13 -15.83
C GLN A 53 -3.60 6.43 -17.26
N ALA A 54 -2.45 7.07 -17.46
CA ALA A 54 -1.91 7.30 -18.80
C ALA A 54 -1.63 5.98 -19.55
N ARG A 55 -1.05 4.97 -18.87
CA ARG A 55 -0.85 3.63 -19.44
C ARG A 55 -2.14 2.94 -19.82
N PHE A 56 -3.19 3.10 -19.02
CA PHE A 56 -4.53 2.62 -19.34
C PHE A 56 -5.13 3.36 -20.54
N ASP A 57 -5.08 4.70 -20.56
CA ASP A 57 -5.58 5.54 -21.65
C ASP A 57 -4.88 5.23 -22.99
N GLU A 58 -3.60 4.84 -22.95
CA GLU A 58 -2.80 4.37 -24.10
C GLU A 58 -3.19 2.95 -24.59
N GLY A 59 -4.00 2.22 -23.83
CA GLY A 59 -4.34 0.82 -24.11
C GLY A 59 -3.21 -0.17 -23.78
N SER A 60 -2.22 0.24 -22.98
CA SER A 60 -1.13 -0.63 -22.52
C SER A 60 -1.53 -1.49 -21.31
N LEU A 61 -2.63 -1.13 -20.64
CA LEU A 61 -3.23 -1.89 -19.55
C LEU A 61 -4.69 -2.21 -19.91
N GLU A 62 -5.09 -3.45 -19.67
CA GLU A 62 -6.47 -3.88 -19.86
C GLU A 62 -7.19 -3.89 -18.51
N CYS A 63 -8.48 -3.53 -18.51
CA CYS A 63 -9.29 -3.60 -17.30
C CYS A 63 -9.87 -5.01 -17.16
N SER A 64 -9.42 -5.75 -16.14
CA SER A 64 -9.93 -7.08 -15.83
C SER A 64 -10.36 -7.17 -14.35
N PRO A 65 -11.52 -7.79 -14.05
CA PRO A 65 -11.95 -8.08 -12.67
C PRO A 65 -11.31 -9.30 -12.05
N VAL A 66 -10.31 -9.87 -12.71
CA VAL A 66 -9.60 -11.05 -12.22
C VAL A 66 -8.52 -10.62 -11.24
N ASP A 67 -8.53 -11.21 -10.03
CA ASP A 67 -7.44 -11.04 -9.09
C ASP A 67 -6.11 -11.48 -9.73
N GLY A 68 -5.08 -10.67 -9.56
CA GLY A 68 -3.84 -10.77 -10.34
C GLY A 68 -3.66 -9.66 -11.37
N ASP A 69 -4.75 -9.04 -11.84
CA ASP A 69 -4.70 -7.92 -12.76
C ASP A 69 -4.10 -6.67 -12.09
N ILE A 70 -3.28 -5.94 -12.85
CA ILE A 70 -2.54 -4.77 -12.35
C ILE A 70 -3.50 -3.67 -11.92
N LEU A 71 -4.53 -3.37 -12.74
CA LEU A 71 -5.49 -2.31 -12.44
C LEU A 71 -6.40 -2.70 -11.29
N PHE A 72 -6.83 -3.96 -11.24
CA PHE A 72 -7.58 -4.50 -10.10
C PHE A 72 -6.83 -4.30 -8.80
N LYS A 73 -5.57 -4.77 -8.72
CA LYS A 73 -4.75 -4.66 -7.51
C LYS A 73 -4.43 -3.21 -7.15
N TRP A 74 -4.15 -2.36 -8.14
CA TRP A 74 -3.90 -0.94 -7.91
C TRP A 74 -5.13 -0.24 -7.32
N ASN A 75 -6.30 -0.49 -7.88
CA ASN A 75 -7.55 0.10 -7.41
C ASN A 75 -7.91 -0.37 -6.00
N ASN A 76 -7.64 -1.64 -5.66
CA ASN A 76 -7.77 -2.13 -4.28
C ASN A 76 -6.84 -1.39 -3.30
N LEU A 77 -5.58 -1.13 -3.69
CA LEU A 77 -4.68 -0.32 -2.86
C LEU A 77 -5.18 1.12 -2.68
N CYS A 78 -5.77 1.71 -3.71
CA CYS A 78 -6.38 3.04 -3.61
C CYS A 78 -7.58 3.04 -2.66
N ASP A 79 -8.39 1.99 -2.66
CA ASP A 79 -9.47 1.80 -1.69
C ASP A 79 -8.94 1.62 -0.26
N GLU A 80 -7.85 0.89 -0.07
CA GLU A 80 -7.18 0.78 1.22
C GLU A 80 -6.64 2.13 1.69
N LYS A 81 -6.05 2.93 0.80
CA LYS A 81 -5.60 4.30 1.10
C LYS A 81 -6.77 5.18 1.55
N ARG A 82 -7.89 5.16 0.84
CA ARG A 82 -9.12 5.87 1.25
C ARG A 82 -9.67 5.37 2.59
N THR A 83 -9.60 4.06 2.82
CA THR A 83 -10.04 3.44 4.08
C THR A 83 -9.16 3.87 5.23
N TRP A 84 -7.84 3.91 5.03
CA TRP A 84 -6.86 4.39 5.99
C TRP A 84 -7.14 5.85 6.37
N GLU A 85 -7.39 6.74 5.42
CA GLU A 85 -7.70 8.14 5.73
C GLU A 85 -9.00 8.31 6.53
N LYS A 86 -10.00 7.48 6.26
CA LYS A 86 -11.29 7.53 6.97
C LYS A 86 -11.22 6.90 8.37
N LYS A 87 -10.45 5.82 8.54
CA LYS A 87 -10.50 4.97 9.75
C LYS A 87 -9.20 4.93 10.55
N GLY A 88 -8.09 5.43 10.00
CA GLY A 88 -6.75 5.32 10.58
C GLY A 88 -6.16 3.90 10.54
N ARG A 89 -6.71 2.99 9.71
CA ARG A 89 -6.28 1.59 9.56
C ARG A 89 -6.75 0.99 8.25
N LEU A 90 -6.11 -0.09 7.83
CA LEU A 90 -6.53 -0.93 6.70
C LEU A 90 -7.86 -1.65 6.98
N SER A 91 -8.50 -2.12 5.91
CA SER A 91 -9.76 -2.87 6.01
C SER A 91 -9.59 -4.20 6.73
N VAL A 92 -8.47 -4.90 6.47
CA VAL A 92 -8.09 -6.16 7.10
C VAL A 92 -6.89 -5.94 8.00
N ASN A 93 -6.96 -6.44 9.23
CA ASN A 93 -5.87 -6.38 10.20
C ASN A 93 -5.17 -7.74 10.28
N ASP A 94 -4.50 -8.12 9.20
CA ASP A 94 -3.77 -9.38 9.07
C ASP A 94 -2.34 -9.13 8.58
N ALA A 95 -1.39 -9.94 9.08
CA ALA A 95 0.02 -9.77 8.75
C ALA A 95 0.34 -10.12 7.29
N GLY A 96 -0.31 -11.15 6.74
CA GLY A 96 -0.18 -11.53 5.33
C GLY A 96 -0.73 -10.44 4.43
N PHE A 97 -1.93 -9.94 4.74
CA PHE A 97 -2.54 -8.83 4.00
C PHE A 97 -1.66 -7.57 3.98
N ASN A 98 -1.06 -7.20 5.12
CA ASN A 98 -0.16 -6.05 5.19
C ASN A 98 1.09 -6.25 4.32
N MET A 99 1.64 -7.45 4.31
CA MET A 99 2.80 -7.80 3.50
C MET A 99 2.46 -7.72 2.00
N ASP A 100 1.33 -8.29 1.60
CA ASP A 100 0.85 -8.25 0.22
C ASP A 100 0.59 -6.81 -0.25
N CYS A 101 -0.03 -5.98 0.60
CA CYS A 101 -0.21 -4.56 0.32
C CYS A 101 1.13 -3.86 0.08
N LEU A 102 2.12 -4.07 0.98
CA LEU A 102 3.43 -3.45 0.86
C LEU A 102 4.18 -3.91 -0.39
N ILE A 103 4.15 -5.21 -0.70
CA ILE A 103 4.74 -5.75 -1.92
C ILE A 103 4.11 -5.11 -3.15
N ASN A 104 2.77 -5.12 -3.23
CA ASN A 104 2.04 -4.56 -4.36
C ASN A 104 2.34 -3.06 -4.56
N LEU A 105 2.43 -2.28 -3.47
CA LEU A 105 2.83 -0.87 -3.54
C LEU A 105 4.22 -0.68 -4.16
N MET A 106 5.16 -1.58 -3.90
CA MET A 106 6.52 -1.49 -4.44
C MET A 106 6.62 -1.91 -5.91
N ILE A 107 5.83 -2.89 -6.35
CA ILE A 107 6.04 -3.55 -7.66
C ILE A 107 4.98 -3.25 -8.71
N LEU A 108 3.74 -2.95 -8.34
CA LEU A 108 2.68 -2.67 -9.32
C LEU A 108 3.03 -1.53 -10.28
N PRO A 109 3.67 -0.42 -9.85
CA PRO A 109 4.10 0.62 -10.77
C PRO A 109 5.03 0.08 -11.87
N VAL A 110 5.97 -0.80 -11.52
CA VAL A 110 6.87 -1.46 -12.48
C VAL A 110 6.09 -2.40 -13.39
N GLN A 111 5.20 -3.22 -12.83
CA GLN A 111 4.38 -4.17 -13.59
C GLN A 111 3.44 -3.44 -14.56
N ALA A 112 2.97 -2.25 -14.20
CA ALA A 112 2.20 -1.35 -15.05
C ALA A 112 3.01 -0.75 -16.22
N GLY A 113 4.30 -1.08 -16.33
CA GLY A 113 5.19 -0.60 -17.39
C GLY A 113 5.68 0.83 -17.16
N LEU A 114 5.67 1.33 -15.92
CA LEU A 114 6.27 2.62 -15.61
C LEU A 114 7.80 2.53 -15.63
N GLY A 115 8.45 3.59 -16.11
CA GLY A 115 9.90 3.61 -16.33
C GLY A 115 10.75 3.70 -15.06
N SER A 116 12.04 4.01 -15.22
CA SER A 116 13.00 4.08 -14.11
C SER A 116 12.65 5.11 -13.02
N GLU A 117 11.81 6.10 -13.34
CA GLU A 117 11.31 7.13 -12.43
C GLU A 117 10.51 6.54 -11.25
N VAL A 118 9.94 5.34 -11.41
CA VAL A 118 9.22 4.62 -10.36
C VAL A 118 10.03 4.53 -9.06
N ARG A 119 11.34 4.29 -9.16
CA ARG A 119 12.21 4.15 -7.99
C ARG A 119 12.15 5.39 -7.09
N CYS A 120 12.04 6.56 -7.70
CA CYS A 120 11.87 7.83 -7.00
C CYS A 120 10.47 7.91 -6.40
N LEU A 121 9.43 7.65 -7.19
CA LEU A 121 8.02 7.79 -6.79
C LEU A 121 7.62 6.89 -5.62
N VAL A 122 8.21 5.69 -5.53
CA VAL A 122 7.93 4.71 -4.45
C VAL A 122 8.80 4.91 -3.20
N SER A 123 9.80 5.80 -3.27
CA SER A 123 10.74 6.06 -2.15
C SER A 123 10.69 7.50 -1.65
N ARG A 124 10.03 8.40 -2.38
CA ARG A 124 9.84 9.81 -2.04
C ARG A 124 8.44 10.24 -2.45
N ASN A 125 7.75 10.97 -1.57
CA ASN A 125 6.54 11.66 -1.94
C ASN A 125 6.89 13.00 -2.65
N ILE A 126 6.50 13.13 -3.91
CA ILE A 126 6.60 14.37 -4.69
C ILE A 126 5.22 15.00 -4.97
N ASP A 127 4.14 14.37 -4.48
CA ASP A 127 2.80 14.89 -4.63
C ASP A 127 2.66 16.20 -3.85
N LYS A 128 1.72 17.04 -4.29
CA LYS A 128 1.38 18.24 -3.53
C LYS A 128 0.82 17.84 -2.16
N PRO A 129 1.10 18.61 -1.10
CA PRO A 129 0.50 18.35 0.20
C PRO A 129 -1.02 18.50 0.13
N ASN A 130 -1.74 17.69 0.91
CA ASN A 130 -3.19 17.75 1.07
C ASN A 130 -4.02 17.50 -0.21
N VAL A 131 -3.46 16.80 -1.21
CA VAL A 131 -4.26 16.37 -2.37
C VAL A 131 -5.22 15.27 -1.94
N SER A 132 -6.51 15.50 -2.18
CA SER A 132 -7.59 14.58 -1.88
C SER A 132 -7.37 13.21 -2.54
N THR A 133 -7.48 12.12 -1.78
CA THR A 133 -7.42 10.75 -2.33
C THR A 133 -8.76 10.23 -2.84
N VAL A 134 -9.81 11.03 -2.78
CA VAL A 134 -11.15 10.67 -3.27
C VAL A 134 -11.08 10.27 -4.74
N ASP A 135 -10.22 10.91 -5.51
CA ASP A 135 -10.07 10.70 -6.96
C ASP A 135 -8.98 9.66 -7.32
N LEU A 136 -8.37 8.98 -6.34
CA LEU A 136 -7.39 7.91 -6.60
C LEU A 136 -8.07 6.68 -7.20
N TRP A 137 -8.20 6.67 -8.51
CA TRP A 137 -8.80 5.57 -9.24
C TRP A 137 -8.20 5.53 -10.64
N VAL A 138 -8.03 4.32 -11.18
CA VAL A 138 -7.70 4.13 -12.59
C VAL A 138 -8.84 3.42 -13.29
N GLY A 139 -9.36 4.04 -14.35
CA GLY A 139 -10.41 3.47 -15.18
C GLY A 139 -10.91 4.43 -16.26
N PRO A 140 -11.96 4.06 -17.02
CA PRO A 140 -12.52 4.92 -18.04
C PRO A 140 -13.03 6.23 -17.44
N ARG A 141 -12.58 7.39 -17.96
CA ARG A 141 -13.00 8.71 -17.45
C ARG A 141 -14.51 8.97 -17.61
N ASP A 142 -15.13 8.30 -18.58
CA ASP A 142 -16.56 8.44 -18.91
C ASP A 142 -17.45 7.45 -18.13
N SER A 143 -16.91 6.64 -17.21
CA SER A 143 -17.71 5.70 -16.43
C SER A 143 -18.37 6.36 -15.22
N GLU A 144 -19.35 7.23 -15.46
CA GLU A 144 -20.50 7.39 -14.56
C GLU A 144 -21.40 6.14 -14.52
N SER A 145 -20.97 5.06 -15.19
CA SER A 145 -21.63 3.76 -15.12
C SER A 145 -21.52 3.20 -13.71
N PRO A 146 -22.64 3.00 -12.99
CA PRO A 146 -22.66 2.46 -11.63
C PRO A 146 -22.00 1.08 -11.52
N ARG A 147 -21.80 0.37 -12.64
CA ARG A 147 -21.16 -0.95 -12.67
C ARG A 147 -19.69 -0.91 -12.25
N TYR A 148 -18.99 0.20 -12.49
CA TYR A 148 -17.57 0.35 -12.14
C TYR A 148 -17.35 1.09 -10.82
N GLN A 149 -18.32 1.93 -10.41
CA GLN A 149 -18.23 2.75 -9.20
C GLN A 149 -18.88 2.10 -7.95
N ALA A 150 -19.88 1.21 -8.14
CA ALA A 150 -20.60 0.57 -7.04
C ALA A 150 -20.11 -0.84 -6.70
N SER A 151 -19.28 -1.43 -7.56
CA SER A 151 -18.63 -2.69 -7.26
C SER A 151 -17.36 -2.36 -6.50
N SER A 152 -17.49 -2.23 -5.18
CA SER A 152 -16.44 -2.66 -4.27
C SER A 152 -15.87 -3.97 -4.84
N TRP A 153 -14.71 -3.92 -5.51
CA TRP A 153 -14.09 -5.04 -6.25
C TRP A 153 -13.68 -6.20 -5.32
N PHE A 154 -13.97 -6.03 -4.02
CA PHE A 154 -14.03 -7.08 -3.04
C PHE A 154 -14.90 -8.24 -3.54
N MET A 155 -14.24 -9.37 -3.83
CA MET A 155 -14.75 -10.66 -3.39
C MET A 155 -15.00 -10.52 -1.89
N THR A 156 -16.25 -10.23 -1.51
CA THR A 156 -16.70 -10.66 -0.20
C THR A 156 -16.64 -12.19 -0.26
N ASP A 157 -15.61 -12.77 0.36
CA ASP A 157 -15.60 -14.17 0.77
C ASP A 157 -16.75 -14.37 1.75
N GLY A 158 -17.93 -14.52 1.19
CA GLY A 158 -19.17 -14.77 1.86
C GLY A 158 -19.87 -15.81 1.04
N ASP A 159 -19.44 -17.07 1.21
CA ASP A 159 -20.22 -18.26 0.90
C ASP A 159 -21.58 -18.16 1.61
N THR A 160 -22.48 -17.37 1.04
CA THR A 160 -23.90 -17.46 1.26
C THR A 160 -24.42 -18.18 0.03
N PRO A 161 -24.66 -19.50 0.08
CA PRO A 161 -25.33 -20.17 -1.01
C PRO A 161 -26.70 -19.50 -1.15
N ALA A 162 -26.85 -18.71 -2.22
CA ALA A 162 -28.14 -18.25 -2.68
C ALA A 162 -28.94 -19.52 -3.00
N SER A 163 -29.83 -19.88 -2.07
CA SER A 163 -30.86 -20.88 -2.33
C SER A 163 -31.81 -20.28 -3.35
N GLU A 164 -31.53 -20.53 -4.62
CA GLU A 164 -32.46 -20.30 -5.72
C GLU A 164 -33.42 -21.49 -5.71
N SER A 165 -34.51 -21.33 -4.96
CA SER A 165 -35.65 -22.24 -4.99
C SER A 165 -36.55 -21.89 -6.17
N GLU A 166 -36.41 -22.63 -7.27
CA GLU A 166 -37.42 -22.76 -8.33
C GLU A 166 -37.37 -24.22 -8.82
N ASP A 167 -38.22 -25.08 -8.27
CA ASP A 167 -39.51 -25.47 -8.86
C ASP A 167 -39.36 -26.14 -10.24
N SER A 168 -39.21 -27.47 -10.23
CA SER A 168 -39.49 -28.29 -11.41
C SER A 168 -40.20 -29.58 -11.01
N GLU A 169 -41.46 -29.59 -11.39
CA GLU A 169 -42.51 -30.59 -11.33
C GLU A 169 -42.12 -31.95 -11.96
N TYR A 170 -42.45 -33.04 -11.23
CA TYR A 170 -42.76 -34.42 -11.64
C TYR A 170 -42.09 -35.06 -12.87
N VAL A 171 -41.37 -36.18 -12.64
CA VAL A 171 -41.71 -37.47 -13.28
C VAL A 171 -41.55 -38.60 -12.25
N ASP A 172 -42.64 -39.35 -12.14
CA ASP A 172 -42.91 -40.58 -11.40
C ASP A 172 -42.22 -41.78 -12.08
N ASP A 173 -41.41 -42.54 -11.35
CA ASP A 173 -41.02 -43.91 -11.74
C ASP A 173 -40.88 -44.77 -10.47
N GLU A 174 -42.02 -45.34 -10.11
CA GLU A 174 -42.22 -46.56 -9.32
C GLU A 174 -41.14 -47.62 -9.63
N VAL A 175 -40.27 -47.92 -8.66
CA VAL A 175 -39.61 -49.23 -8.57
C VAL A 175 -39.72 -49.76 -7.14
N GLU A 176 -40.65 -50.68 -6.95
CA GLU A 176 -40.69 -51.56 -5.79
C GLU A 176 -39.49 -52.50 -5.82
N THR A 177 -38.72 -52.52 -4.73
CA THR A 177 -38.09 -53.75 -4.25
C THR A 177 -38.12 -53.79 -2.73
N ASP A 178 -38.97 -54.69 -2.24
CA ASP A 178 -38.90 -55.40 -0.95
C ASP A 178 -37.46 -55.84 -0.62
N ASP A 179 -37.06 -55.65 0.65
CA ASP A 179 -36.94 -56.75 1.63
C ASP A 179 -35.77 -56.61 2.63
N GLU A 180 -36.12 -57.01 3.84
CA GLU A 180 -35.31 -57.63 4.90
C GLU A 180 -34.18 -56.85 5.60
N GLY A 181 -34.55 -56.38 6.80
CA GLY A 181 -33.69 -55.70 7.75
C GLY A 181 -32.64 -56.54 8.45
N VAL A 182 -31.78 -55.87 9.24
CA VAL A 182 -31.03 -56.49 10.32
C VAL A 182 -30.80 -55.48 11.47
N LYS A 183 -31.49 -55.75 12.58
CA LYS A 183 -31.08 -55.74 13.99
C LYS A 183 -30.16 -54.62 14.52
N HIS A 184 -30.73 -53.90 15.49
CA HIS A 184 -30.12 -53.39 16.73
C HIS A 184 -28.72 -53.94 17.08
N LEU A 185 -27.79 -53.01 17.33
CA LEU A 185 -26.84 -53.16 18.43
C LEU A 185 -26.72 -51.84 19.20
N ASP A 186 -27.12 -51.96 20.46
CA ASP A 186 -26.86 -51.10 21.61
C ASP A 186 -25.38 -51.23 22.05
N VAL A 187 -24.96 -50.39 23.01
CA VAL A 187 -23.62 -50.31 23.68
C VAL A 187 -22.64 -49.33 23.01
N GLY A 188 -22.09 -48.29 23.67
CA GLY A 188 -22.17 -47.87 25.06
C GLY A 188 -21.24 -46.67 25.34
N VAL A 189 -21.69 -45.83 26.27
CA VAL A 189 -21.03 -44.90 27.20
C VAL A 189 -19.54 -44.57 27.00
N GLY A 190 -19.25 -43.26 26.92
CA GLY A 190 -17.94 -42.67 27.16
C GLY A 190 -18.06 -41.23 27.66
N ASP A 191 -18.48 -41.05 28.91
CA ASP A 191 -18.29 -39.82 29.69
C ASP A 191 -16.80 -39.56 29.89
N ILE A 192 -16.25 -38.42 29.45
CA ILE A 192 -15.12 -37.81 30.17
C ILE A 192 -15.09 -36.28 30.04
N HIS A 193 -15.21 -35.66 31.21
CA HIS A 193 -14.55 -34.45 31.70
C HIS A 193 -15.09 -33.05 31.34
N ALA A 194 -15.85 -32.54 32.31
CA ALA A 194 -16.00 -31.15 32.67
C ALA A 194 -14.65 -30.42 32.82
N GLY A 195 -14.49 -29.30 32.15
CA GLY A 195 -13.43 -28.32 32.40
C GLY A 195 -14.08 -26.96 32.60
N GLU A 196 -14.56 -26.72 33.82
CA GLU A 196 -14.84 -25.36 34.30
C GLU A 196 -13.51 -24.60 34.35
N SER A 197 -13.45 -23.42 33.75
CA SER A 197 -12.41 -22.46 34.12
C SER A 197 -12.98 -21.05 34.12
N ASP A 198 -12.73 -20.40 35.25
CA ASP A 198 -13.45 -19.29 35.81
C ASP A 198 -13.23 -17.96 35.09
N LYS A 199 -14.26 -17.12 35.23
CA LYS A 199 -14.25 -15.69 34.96
C LYS A 199 -13.48 -14.93 36.04
N ALA A 200 -12.62 -14.01 35.62
CA ALA A 200 -12.31 -12.76 36.32
C ALA A 200 -11.89 -11.77 35.21
N LEU A 201 -12.71 -10.80 34.79
CA LEU A 201 -12.95 -9.50 35.44
C LEU A 201 -11.68 -8.92 36.07
N ASP A 202 -11.06 -7.98 35.36
CA ASP A 202 -10.66 -6.73 36.00
C ASP A 202 -10.86 -5.56 35.04
N GLU A 203 -11.60 -4.60 35.57
CA GLU A 203 -11.98 -3.31 35.01
C GLU A 203 -10.83 -2.30 35.21
N ASP A 204 -10.89 -1.23 34.41
CA ASP A 204 -10.35 0.09 34.68
C ASP A 204 -8.82 0.31 34.65
N LYS A 205 -8.38 1.12 33.67
CA LYS A 205 -8.21 2.57 33.92
C LYS A 205 -7.94 3.35 32.65
N ALA A 206 -8.87 4.26 32.35
CA ALA A 206 -8.66 5.40 31.49
C ALA A 206 -7.51 6.28 32.02
N MET A 207 -6.41 6.36 31.29
CA MET A 207 -5.48 7.50 31.39
C MET A 207 -5.81 8.52 30.31
N ARG A 208 -6.64 9.48 30.73
CA ARG A 208 -6.82 10.80 30.14
C ARG A 208 -5.51 11.56 30.30
N SER A 209 -4.66 11.58 29.27
CA SER A 209 -3.57 12.56 29.19
C SER A 209 -4.06 13.75 28.38
N GLY A 210 -4.50 14.78 29.10
CA GLY A 210 -4.71 16.10 28.54
C GLY A 210 -3.37 16.81 28.47
N TYR A 211 -2.93 17.17 27.28
CA TYR A 211 -2.01 18.29 27.10
C TYR A 211 -2.85 19.50 26.74
N GLU A 212 -2.75 20.45 27.65
CA GLU A 212 -3.38 21.74 27.66
C GLU A 212 -2.91 22.58 26.47
N SER A 213 -3.87 23.33 25.93
CA SER A 213 -3.66 24.43 25.02
C SER A 213 -2.78 25.51 25.67
N LEU A 214 -1.65 25.82 25.05
CA LEU A 214 -1.00 27.12 25.14
C LEU A 214 -1.29 27.80 23.79
N SER A 215 -2.27 28.71 23.74
CA SER A 215 -2.07 30.16 23.91
C SER A 215 -0.95 30.65 22.96
N GLU A 216 -1.34 31.16 21.80
CA GLU A 216 -1.56 32.60 21.59
C GLU A 216 -0.22 33.35 21.59
N ILE A 217 0.36 33.49 20.40
CA ILE A 217 1.29 34.57 20.10
C ILE A 217 0.77 35.21 18.81
N GLY A 218 0.00 36.28 18.98
CA GLY A 218 -0.11 37.30 17.96
C GLY A 218 1.21 38.06 17.92
N SER A 219 1.73 38.27 16.72
CA SER A 219 2.64 39.38 16.46
C SER A 219 2.25 39.98 15.13
N ASP A 220 1.80 41.23 15.25
CA ASP A 220 1.42 42.15 14.20
C ASP A 220 2.50 42.32 13.11
N GLU A 221 1.97 42.63 11.93
CA GLU A 221 2.43 43.63 10.96
C GLU A 221 3.84 44.18 11.14
N GLU A 222 4.72 43.87 10.19
CA GLU A 222 5.64 44.87 9.65
C GLU A 222 5.62 44.71 8.12
N GLU A 223 5.08 45.72 7.46
CA GLU A 223 5.24 45.96 6.03
C GLU A 223 6.74 46.05 5.70
N SER A 224 7.15 45.46 4.59
CA SER A 224 8.29 46.02 3.86
C SER A 224 8.02 46.00 2.38
N GLU A 225 8.01 47.22 1.85
CA GLU A 225 7.83 47.60 0.47
C GLU A 225 9.00 47.11 -0.41
N TYR A 226 8.64 46.75 -1.65
CA TYR A 226 9.29 47.14 -2.91
C TYR A 226 10.80 47.43 -2.87
N PHE A 227 11.58 46.68 -3.66
CA PHE A 227 12.69 47.06 -4.55
C PHE A 227 13.42 45.74 -4.90
N GLY A 228 13.75 45.36 -6.12
CA GLY A 228 13.67 45.94 -7.44
C GLY A 228 14.28 44.90 -8.39
N ASP A 229 13.84 44.90 -9.65
CA ASP A 229 14.43 44.09 -10.72
C ASP A 229 15.93 44.30 -10.79
N SER A 230 16.66 43.19 -10.93
CA SER A 230 18.01 43.24 -11.48
C SER A 230 18.33 41.93 -12.18
N SER A 231 18.18 41.96 -13.50
CA SER A 231 18.87 41.07 -14.42
C SER A 231 20.38 41.18 -14.20
N PHE A 232 21.03 40.05 -13.99
CA PHE A 232 22.46 39.93 -14.18
C PHE A 232 22.71 38.76 -15.12
N GLU A 233 22.89 39.10 -16.40
CA GLU A 233 23.65 38.27 -17.32
C GLU A 233 25.09 38.26 -16.80
N SER A 234 25.64 37.08 -16.54
CA SER A 234 27.08 36.92 -16.38
C SER A 234 27.56 35.85 -17.35
N GLU A 235 28.04 36.32 -18.48
CA GLU A 235 28.91 35.58 -19.38
C GLU A 235 30.21 35.25 -18.62
N VAL A 236 30.50 33.97 -18.46
CA VAL A 236 31.80 33.50 -17.94
C VAL A 236 32.59 32.99 -19.14
N GLU A 237 33.54 33.82 -19.58
CA GLU A 237 34.63 33.40 -20.46
C GLU A 237 35.62 32.56 -19.63
N ILE A 238 35.88 31.34 -20.09
CA ILE A 238 36.89 30.44 -19.52
C ILE A 238 38.14 30.63 -20.38
N ASP A 239 39.21 31.11 -19.76
CA ASP A 239 40.53 31.23 -20.40
C ASP A 239 41.42 30.09 -19.88
N ASP A 240 41.88 29.27 -20.82
CA ASP A 240 42.76 28.12 -20.59
C ASP A 240 44.21 28.60 -20.55
N GLU A 241 44.84 28.66 -19.37
CA GLU A 241 46.29 28.55 -19.29
C GLU A 241 46.76 27.81 -18.03
N ASP A 242 47.59 26.81 -18.30
CA ASP A 242 48.06 25.73 -17.46
C ASP A 242 49.24 26.16 -16.55
N VAL A 243 49.71 25.20 -15.74
CA VAL A 243 51.00 25.13 -15.00
C VAL A 243 50.93 25.47 -13.51
N GLY A 244 51.12 24.46 -12.62
CA GLY A 244 51.28 24.76 -11.20
C GLY A 244 51.77 23.74 -10.18
N GLY A 245 51.39 22.45 -10.22
CA GLY A 245 51.95 21.42 -9.31
C GLY A 245 51.56 21.46 -7.81
N PRO A 246 51.92 20.42 -7.02
CA PRO A 246 51.00 19.80 -6.06
C PRO A 246 51.49 19.80 -4.60
N VAL A 247 50.59 19.75 -3.60
CA VAL A 247 50.91 19.17 -2.27
C VAL A 247 49.66 18.52 -1.63
N GLU A 248 49.81 17.24 -1.34
CA GLU A 248 48.97 16.36 -0.52
C GLU A 248 48.70 16.92 0.89
N LYS A 249 47.48 16.75 1.40
CA LYS A 249 47.25 16.47 2.82
C LYS A 249 46.11 15.47 2.99
N ILE A 250 46.51 14.24 3.23
CA ILE A 250 45.70 13.17 3.81
C ILE A 250 45.41 13.60 5.26
N LEU A 251 44.14 13.70 5.64
CA LEU A 251 43.72 13.85 7.02
C LEU A 251 43.47 12.45 7.57
N ASP A 252 44.38 12.00 8.43
CA ASP A 252 44.18 10.87 9.34
C ASP A 252 43.06 11.26 10.31
N ILE A 253 41.99 10.46 10.35
CA ILE A 253 40.95 10.51 11.38
C ILE A 253 41.24 9.34 12.31
N ASP A 254 41.75 9.64 13.50
CA ASP A 254 41.93 8.68 14.58
C ASP A 254 40.55 8.30 15.16
N ASP A 255 40.31 6.98 15.22
CA ASP A 255 39.27 6.33 16.03
C ASP A 255 39.60 6.52 17.51
N ASP A 256 38.78 7.28 18.23
CA ASP A 256 38.47 7.11 19.67
C ASP A 256 37.58 8.27 20.14
N ASP A 257 36.25 8.10 20.11
CA ASP A 257 35.29 8.72 21.05
C ASP A 257 33.83 8.37 20.69
N ILE A 258 33.48 7.09 20.73
CA ILE A 258 32.07 6.67 20.83
C ILE A 258 31.93 5.73 22.02
N SER A 259 31.95 6.30 23.21
CA SER A 259 31.50 5.65 24.43
C SER A 259 31.03 6.73 25.40
N ASP A 260 29.80 7.23 25.21
CA ASP A 260 29.04 7.89 26.29
C ASP A 260 27.57 8.20 25.96
N PHE A 261 26.88 7.30 25.24
CA PHE A 261 25.42 7.40 25.11
C PHE A 261 24.74 6.04 25.29
N LEU A 262 24.86 5.49 26.50
CA LEU A 262 23.87 4.55 27.05
C LEU A 262 23.76 4.77 28.57
N LEU A 263 22.82 5.63 28.96
CA LEU A 263 22.12 5.57 30.24
C LEU A 263 20.67 5.99 30.03
#